data_AF-A0A2J8IEC6-F1
#
_entry.id   AF-A0A2J8IEC6-F1
#
_cell.length_a   1.000
_cell.length_b   1.000
_cell.length_c   1.000
_cell.angle_alpha   90.00
_cell.angle_beta   90.00
_cell.angle_gamma   90.00
#
_symmetry.space_group_name_H-M   'P 1'
#
loop_
_entity.id
_entity.type
_entity.pdbx_description
1 polymer ?
#
loop_
_entity_poly.entity_id
_entity_poly.type
_entity_poly.pdbx_seq_one_letter_code
_entity_poly.pdbx_strand_id
1 'polypeptide(L)'
;MRRLKPSRRSILAAVAAGAVTAAAGVAGPGAARSQAAVRPVNAPPRSRPNPVIFVVGDSTSSAYQHSERPRAGWGQALPLLLGPQAEVFDYAWSGASSKSFADAGLLDEVGAMLRPGDYLLISFGHNDEKVQDPARGTDPQTTFKEYLQKYLDRAAGSGAKAVLVTPVERRRFSALGVAQDSHGSYPQAVRELAAATGTPLVDLTASSKDLWQKLGAEGTKSHFLYAAPGQYPQYPEGVADNTHFQAEGALAVARLVAVELQKQQALPPGYFQHLDAGLDPLAGIHWPSERPVDKPVILEVGPGSVFQTVQAAVDAVPAGSTRRTHIRIAPGTYRGTIRVPANKPRISFIGLGERAEDVVLVHNNASGTPKPDGTGPYGTGGSASVRIDGPDFTAANLTFSNDFDEAANLEMKNRQAVALFLTGDRAVLRNVRCLGNQDTLLVDSPSRGVQARFFFSDSYIEGDVDFIFGRGTAVFSSCEIRSLDRGSQSNNGYVSAGSLNIQIKHGYLFAGCRFVSDAAAGTVHLGRPWHPSGDVDAIAQVLVRDSWLGAHISGAPWTDMSGFSWQEARFHELNNNGPGSRITPARPQLDPALAGEFTLAEYLRGADGWSPQLAGTRADSTAAVSRA
;
A
#
# COMPACT_ATOMS: atom_id res chain seq x y z
N MET A 1 -32.19 32.65 -34.32
CA MET A 1 -31.92 31.79 -35.49
C MET A 1 -31.33 30.47 -35.02
N ARG A 2 -31.72 29.41 -35.73
CA ARG A 2 -31.57 27.95 -35.52
C ARG A 2 -30.29 27.40 -34.85
N ARG A 3 -30.57 26.38 -34.02
CA ARG A 3 -29.77 25.21 -33.63
C ARG A 3 -28.95 24.62 -34.79
N LEU A 4 -27.86 23.90 -34.49
CA LEU A 4 -27.66 22.49 -34.90
C LEU A 4 -26.35 21.89 -34.34
N LYS A 5 -26.48 20.76 -33.64
CA LYS A 5 -25.44 19.72 -33.49
C LYS A 5 -25.16 19.08 -34.86
N PRO A 6 -24.09 18.28 -34.98
CA PRO A 6 -24.22 17.00 -35.65
C PRO A 6 -23.87 15.82 -34.75
N SER A 7 -24.45 14.68 -35.13
CA SER A 7 -24.51 13.42 -34.42
C SER A 7 -23.98 12.28 -35.29
N ARG A 8 -23.45 11.25 -34.62
CA ARG A 8 -23.63 9.79 -34.83
C ARG A 8 -23.20 9.12 -36.15
N ARG A 9 -22.39 8.06 -35.94
CA ARG A 9 -22.43 6.69 -36.52
C ARG A 9 -22.18 6.60 -38.04
N SER A 10 -21.46 5.63 -38.62
CA SER A 10 -21.33 4.20 -38.34
C SER A 10 -20.14 3.67 -39.17
N ILE A 11 -19.42 2.64 -38.74
CA ILE A 11 -18.56 1.85 -39.63
C ILE A 11 -19.06 0.40 -39.58
N LEU A 12 -19.46 -0.10 -40.76
CA LEU A 12 -19.76 -1.50 -41.03
C LEU A 12 -18.52 -2.18 -41.63
N ALA A 13 -18.45 -3.50 -41.41
CA ALA A 13 -17.40 -4.43 -41.80
C ALA A 13 -17.23 -4.64 -43.31
N ALA A 14 -16.05 -5.13 -43.70
CA ALA A 14 -15.88 -5.96 -44.89
C ALA A 14 -14.74 -6.98 -44.68
N VAL A 15 -15.10 -8.25 -44.82
CA VAL A 15 -14.24 -9.43 -44.94
C VAL A 15 -13.87 -9.58 -46.41
N ALA A 16 -12.62 -9.93 -46.72
CA ALA A 16 -12.28 -10.57 -48.00
C ALA A 16 -11.14 -11.56 -47.81
N ALA A 17 -11.44 -12.81 -48.18
CA ALA A 17 -10.52 -13.93 -48.26
C ALA A 17 -9.67 -13.87 -49.54
N GLY A 18 -8.47 -14.46 -49.48
CA GLY A 18 -7.62 -14.70 -50.65
C GLY A 18 -6.87 -16.02 -50.49
N ALA A 19 -7.21 -16.98 -51.35
CA ALA A 19 -6.72 -18.35 -51.38
C ALA A 19 -5.30 -18.49 -51.98
N VAL A 20 -4.48 -19.29 -51.30
CA VAL A 20 -3.79 -20.50 -51.78
C VAL A 20 -3.32 -20.55 -53.25
N THR A 21 -2.00 -20.65 -53.42
CA THR A 21 -1.38 -21.44 -54.50
C THR A 21 -0.30 -22.34 -53.91
N ALA A 22 -0.42 -23.64 -54.18
CA ALA A 22 0.51 -24.69 -53.80
C ALA A 22 1.50 -24.94 -54.95
N ALA A 23 2.77 -25.15 -54.61
CA ALA A 23 3.74 -25.84 -55.46
C ALA A 23 4.53 -26.82 -54.59
N ALA A 24 4.47 -28.10 -54.98
CA ALA A 24 5.11 -29.22 -54.31
C ALA A 24 6.59 -29.35 -54.72
N GLY A 25 7.44 -29.83 -53.81
CA GLY A 25 8.84 -30.15 -54.14
C GLY A 25 9.69 -30.68 -52.98
N VAL A 26 9.60 -32.00 -52.76
CA VAL A 26 10.62 -32.94 -52.26
C VAL A 26 10.96 -32.95 -50.74
N ALA A 27 10.79 -34.16 -50.19
CA ALA A 27 10.99 -34.56 -48.80
C ALA A 27 12.44 -34.94 -48.47
N GLY A 28 12.83 -34.67 -47.21
CA GLY A 28 13.97 -35.28 -46.52
C GLY A 28 13.60 -35.50 -45.05
N PRO A 29 14.01 -36.62 -44.40
CA PRO A 29 13.45 -37.03 -43.13
C PRO A 29 14.18 -36.37 -41.94
N GLY A 30 13.43 -35.74 -41.05
CA GLY A 30 13.97 -35.13 -39.83
C GLY A 30 12.90 -34.91 -38.77
N ALA A 31 12.74 -35.92 -37.91
CA ALA A 31 12.10 -35.93 -36.59
C ALA A 31 11.12 -34.78 -36.26
N ALA A 32 9.82 -35.07 -36.37
CA ALA A 32 8.76 -34.30 -35.74
C ALA A 32 8.90 -34.37 -34.21
N ARG A 33 9.21 -33.24 -33.57
CA ARG A 33 8.84 -33.00 -32.16
C ARG A 33 7.55 -32.20 -32.16
N SER A 34 6.48 -32.86 -31.71
CA SER A 34 5.18 -32.27 -31.44
C SER A 34 5.31 -31.02 -30.55
N GLN A 35 4.79 -29.90 -31.03
CA GLN A 35 4.44 -28.75 -30.18
C GLN A 35 3.42 -29.23 -29.14
N ALA A 36 3.85 -29.37 -27.89
CA ALA A 36 2.94 -29.48 -26.77
C ALA A 36 2.28 -28.12 -26.57
N ALA A 37 0.98 -28.04 -26.86
CA ALA A 37 0.14 -26.92 -26.47
C ALA A 37 0.27 -26.71 -24.96
N VAL A 38 0.72 -25.52 -24.56
CA VAL A 38 0.72 -25.08 -23.16
C VAL A 38 -0.74 -25.04 -22.70
N ARG A 39 -1.14 -26.04 -21.92
CA ARG A 39 -2.39 -26.00 -21.16
C ARG A 39 -2.26 -24.92 -20.07
N PRO A 40 -3.33 -24.17 -19.77
CA PRO A 40 -3.33 -23.32 -18.58
C PRO A 40 -3.14 -24.22 -17.37
N VAL A 41 -2.12 -23.92 -16.55
CA VAL A 41 -1.91 -24.58 -15.27
C VAL A 41 -3.05 -24.13 -14.36
N ASN A 42 -4.10 -24.94 -14.27
CA ASN A 42 -5.02 -24.94 -13.15
C ASN A 42 -4.22 -25.39 -11.92
N ALA A 43 -3.47 -24.47 -11.31
CA ALA A 43 -3.05 -24.66 -9.94
C ALA A 43 -4.33 -24.72 -9.09
N PRO A 44 -4.52 -25.73 -8.23
CA PRO A 44 -5.65 -25.72 -7.32
C PRO A 44 -5.56 -24.44 -6.46
N PRO A 45 -6.68 -23.72 -6.25
CA PRO A 45 -6.66 -22.52 -5.42
C PRO A 45 -6.09 -22.89 -4.04
N ARG A 46 -5.06 -22.16 -3.56
CA ARG A 46 -4.47 -22.49 -2.25
C ARG A 46 -5.57 -22.38 -1.19
N SER A 47 -5.61 -23.33 -0.26
CA SER A 47 -6.60 -23.35 0.82
C SER A 47 -6.47 -22.08 1.66
N ARG A 48 -7.56 -21.31 1.80
CA ARG A 48 -7.61 -20.16 2.71
C ARG A 48 -7.69 -20.73 4.14
N PRO A 49 -6.74 -20.40 5.04
CA PRO A 49 -6.66 -21.03 6.36
C PRO A 49 -7.80 -20.60 7.29
N ASN A 50 -8.39 -19.42 7.06
CA ASN A 50 -9.48 -18.86 7.84
C ASN A 50 -10.68 -18.52 6.94
N PRO A 51 -11.92 -18.62 7.43
CA PRO A 51 -13.09 -18.03 6.79
C PRO A 51 -12.93 -16.52 6.64
N VAL A 52 -13.41 -16.00 5.52
CA VAL A 52 -13.41 -14.56 5.24
C VAL A 52 -14.81 -13.99 5.39
N ILE A 53 -14.89 -12.84 6.05
CA ILE A 53 -16.09 -12.04 6.19
C ILE A 53 -16.07 -10.99 5.09
N PHE A 54 -16.84 -11.23 4.02
CA PHE A 54 -17.04 -10.28 2.94
C PHE A 54 -18.05 -9.21 3.37
N VAL A 55 -17.69 -7.94 3.20
CA VAL A 55 -18.61 -6.82 3.35
C VAL A 55 -18.93 -6.28 1.95
N VAL A 56 -20.22 -6.26 1.60
CA VAL A 56 -20.73 -5.59 0.40
C VAL A 56 -21.76 -4.57 0.81
N GLY A 57 -21.73 -3.41 0.17
CA GLY A 57 -22.60 -2.32 0.57
C GLY A 57 -22.27 -1.00 -0.09
N ASP A 58 -22.84 0.05 0.48
CA ASP A 58 -22.68 1.42 0.02
C ASP A 58 -21.50 2.17 0.68
N SER A 59 -21.54 3.50 0.63
CA SER A 59 -20.49 4.38 1.12
C SER A 59 -20.28 4.35 2.64
N THR A 60 -21.25 3.88 3.41
CA THR A 60 -21.14 3.81 4.88
C THR A 60 -20.36 2.59 5.36
N SER A 61 -20.35 1.51 4.57
CA SER A 61 -19.55 0.31 4.81
C SER A 61 -18.15 0.36 4.17
N SER A 62 -18.01 1.04 3.02
CA SER A 62 -16.82 1.05 2.14
C SER A 62 -15.51 1.39 2.85
N ALA A 63 -14.45 0.68 2.46
CA ALA A 63 -13.07 1.09 2.67
C ALA A 63 -12.76 2.38 1.90
N TYR A 64 -11.88 3.23 2.45
CA TYR A 64 -11.45 4.49 1.87
C TYR A 64 -9.93 4.57 1.80
N GLN A 65 -9.43 5.22 0.75
CA GLN A 65 -7.99 5.35 0.54
C GLN A 65 -7.38 6.33 1.55
N HIS A 66 -6.06 6.24 1.78
CA HIS A 66 -5.36 7.19 2.65
C HIS A 66 -5.59 8.67 2.27
N SER A 67 -5.80 8.95 0.97
CA SER A 67 -6.08 10.31 0.47
C SER A 67 -7.47 10.84 0.84
N GLU A 68 -8.33 10.02 1.42
CA GLU A 68 -9.70 10.37 1.81
C GLU A 68 -9.85 10.49 3.35
N ARG A 69 -8.79 10.19 4.12
CA ARG A 69 -8.76 10.27 5.59
C ARG A 69 -9.18 11.66 6.09
N PRO A 70 -10.01 11.79 7.14
CA PRO A 70 -10.43 10.74 8.09
C PRO A 70 -11.65 9.93 7.67
N ARG A 71 -12.18 10.08 6.44
CA ARG A 71 -13.38 9.36 6.02
C ARG A 71 -13.18 7.85 6.03
N ALA A 72 -13.96 7.10 6.83
CA ALA A 72 -13.87 5.65 6.93
C ALA A 72 -15.26 5.00 6.88
N GLY A 73 -15.33 3.75 6.42
CA GLY A 73 -16.53 2.92 6.51
C GLY A 73 -16.46 1.93 7.66
N TRP A 74 -17.60 1.46 8.14
CA TRP A 74 -17.63 0.49 9.24
C TRP A 74 -17.05 -0.88 8.83
N GLY A 75 -17.13 -1.26 7.55
CA GLY A 75 -16.48 -2.47 7.03
C GLY A 75 -14.96 -2.41 7.15
N GLN A 76 -14.39 -1.23 6.90
CA GLN A 76 -12.97 -0.93 7.08
C GLN A 76 -12.50 -1.02 8.53
N ALA A 77 -13.38 -0.66 9.49
CA ALA A 77 -13.06 -0.67 10.91
C ALA A 77 -13.32 -2.02 11.59
N LEU A 78 -14.14 -2.89 10.99
CA LEU A 78 -14.53 -4.19 11.54
C LEU A 78 -13.35 -5.09 11.97
N PRO A 79 -12.20 -5.14 11.27
CA PRO A 79 -11.08 -6.00 11.69
C PRO A 79 -10.56 -5.71 13.10
N LEU A 80 -10.73 -4.47 13.61
CA LEU A 80 -10.29 -4.09 14.96
C LEU A 80 -11.06 -4.78 16.08
N LEU A 81 -12.20 -5.37 15.75
CA LEU A 81 -13.10 -6.03 16.69
C LEU A 81 -13.05 -7.56 16.55
N LEU A 82 -12.07 -8.07 15.78
CA LEU A 82 -11.95 -9.49 15.46
C LEU A 82 -10.58 -10.05 15.88
N GLY A 83 -10.58 -11.29 16.33
CA GLY A 83 -9.42 -12.08 16.67
C GLY A 83 -8.76 -12.76 15.46
N PRO A 84 -7.71 -13.58 15.67
CA PRO A 84 -6.91 -14.19 14.59
C PRO A 84 -7.62 -15.24 13.73
N GLN A 85 -8.84 -15.63 14.12
CA GLN A 85 -9.62 -16.69 13.50
C GLN A 85 -10.47 -16.20 12.31
N ALA A 86 -10.56 -14.88 12.12
CA ALA A 86 -11.37 -14.26 11.08
C ALA A 86 -10.58 -13.18 10.34
N GLU A 87 -10.84 -13.07 9.04
CA GLU A 87 -10.36 -11.97 8.20
C GLU A 87 -11.55 -11.25 7.58
N VAL A 88 -11.43 -9.95 7.34
CA VAL A 88 -12.46 -9.16 6.66
C VAL A 88 -11.98 -8.83 5.27
N PHE A 89 -12.89 -8.92 4.29
CA PHE A 89 -12.70 -8.38 2.96
C PHE A 89 -13.81 -7.38 2.65
N ASP A 90 -13.49 -6.10 2.76
CA ASP A 90 -14.41 -5.02 2.48
C ASP A 90 -14.41 -4.70 0.98
N TYR A 91 -15.44 -5.19 0.30
CA TYR A 91 -15.71 -4.97 -1.11
C TYR A 91 -16.91 -4.03 -1.31
N ALA A 92 -17.28 -3.24 -0.30
CA ALA A 92 -18.33 -2.24 -0.45
C ALA A 92 -17.87 -1.10 -1.37
N TRP A 93 -18.83 -0.47 -2.06
CA TRP A 93 -18.56 0.53 -3.09
C TRP A 93 -19.26 1.84 -2.78
N SER A 94 -18.47 2.88 -2.52
CA SER A 94 -18.98 4.22 -2.24
C SER A 94 -19.86 4.74 -3.39
N GLY A 95 -21.11 5.10 -3.05
CA GLY A 95 -22.11 5.57 -4.01
C GLY A 95 -22.93 4.48 -4.71
N ALA A 96 -22.71 3.21 -4.36
CA ALA A 96 -23.49 2.09 -4.89
C ALA A 96 -24.83 1.91 -4.16
N SER A 97 -25.81 1.42 -4.91
CA SER A 97 -27.07 0.84 -4.43
C SER A 97 -27.00 -0.68 -4.59
N SER A 98 -27.97 -1.41 -4.01
CA SER A 98 -28.08 -2.86 -4.20
C SER A 98 -28.13 -3.24 -5.69
N LYS A 99 -28.80 -2.40 -6.49
CA LYS A 99 -28.91 -2.51 -7.95
C LYS A 99 -27.60 -2.20 -8.66
N SER A 100 -27.08 -0.98 -8.49
CA SER A 100 -25.94 -0.51 -9.28
C SER A 100 -24.67 -1.34 -9.02
N PHE A 101 -24.52 -1.90 -7.81
CA PHE A 101 -23.43 -2.80 -7.48
C PHE A 101 -23.54 -4.13 -8.26
N ALA A 102 -24.73 -4.73 -8.28
CA ALA A 102 -24.99 -5.96 -9.03
C ALA A 102 -24.89 -5.73 -10.55
N ASP A 103 -25.48 -4.65 -11.06
CA ASP A 103 -25.47 -4.31 -12.49
C ASP A 103 -24.05 -3.98 -13.01
N ALA A 104 -23.15 -3.56 -12.13
CA ALA A 104 -21.73 -3.36 -12.45
C ALA A 104 -20.92 -4.67 -12.47
N GLY A 105 -21.53 -5.83 -12.17
CA GLY A 105 -20.87 -7.13 -12.11
C GLY A 105 -20.08 -7.38 -10.82
N LEU A 106 -20.15 -6.48 -9.83
CA LEU A 106 -19.36 -6.61 -8.60
C LEU A 106 -19.85 -7.76 -7.71
N LEU A 107 -21.15 -8.07 -7.74
CA LEU A 107 -21.69 -9.26 -7.07
C LEU A 107 -21.15 -10.55 -7.69
N ASP A 108 -20.94 -10.56 -9.01
CA ASP A 108 -20.36 -11.72 -9.68
C ASP A 108 -18.91 -11.95 -9.28
N GLU A 109 -18.14 -10.86 -9.18
CA GLU A 109 -16.77 -10.89 -8.70
C GLU A 109 -16.67 -11.40 -7.26
N VAL A 110 -17.51 -10.90 -6.35
CA VAL A 110 -17.60 -11.42 -4.98
C VAL A 110 -17.94 -12.90 -4.98
N GLY A 111 -18.91 -13.31 -5.81
CA GLY A 111 -19.26 -14.70 -6.01
C GLY A 111 -18.10 -15.62 -6.41
N ALA A 112 -17.24 -15.14 -7.31
CA ALA A 112 -16.07 -15.88 -7.74
C ALA A 112 -14.99 -16.00 -6.65
N MET A 113 -15.00 -15.07 -5.68
CA MET A 113 -14.06 -15.06 -4.56
C MET A 113 -14.55 -15.88 -3.35
N LEU A 114 -15.86 -16.01 -3.15
CA LEU A 114 -16.47 -16.75 -2.03
C LEU A 114 -16.12 -18.23 -2.06
N ARG A 115 -15.97 -18.82 -0.87
CA ARG A 115 -15.80 -20.26 -0.64
C ARG A 115 -16.78 -20.76 0.43
N PRO A 116 -17.05 -22.08 0.47
CA PRO A 116 -17.86 -22.66 1.54
C PRO A 116 -17.32 -22.30 2.93
N GLY A 117 -18.20 -21.82 3.81
CA GLY A 117 -17.87 -21.38 5.17
C GLY A 117 -17.52 -19.89 5.31
N ASP A 118 -17.35 -19.15 4.20
CA ASP A 118 -17.23 -17.69 4.23
C ASP A 118 -18.55 -17.02 4.66
N TYR A 119 -18.48 -15.74 4.97
CA TYR A 119 -19.63 -14.91 5.36
C TYR A 119 -19.82 -13.75 4.39
N LEU A 120 -21.07 -13.37 4.12
CA LEU A 120 -21.40 -12.21 3.29
C LEU A 120 -22.33 -11.26 4.04
N LEU A 121 -21.79 -10.14 4.52
CA LEU A 121 -22.52 -9.02 5.13
C LEU A 121 -23.02 -8.09 4.02
N ILE A 122 -24.34 -7.90 3.93
CA ILE A 122 -25.00 -7.15 2.85
C ILE A 122 -25.65 -5.88 3.42
N SER A 123 -25.12 -4.70 3.08
CA SER A 123 -25.51 -3.41 3.66
C SER A 123 -25.81 -2.33 2.61
N PHE A 124 -27.07 -2.26 2.17
CA PHE A 124 -27.55 -1.29 1.17
C PHE A 124 -28.79 -0.52 1.67
N GLY A 125 -29.15 0.56 0.96
CA GLY A 125 -30.32 1.38 1.25
C GLY A 125 -30.12 2.87 0.94
N HIS A 126 -28.95 3.45 1.26
CA HIS A 126 -28.72 4.90 1.15
C HIS A 126 -28.87 5.44 -0.28
N ASN A 127 -28.41 4.65 -1.26
CA ASN A 127 -28.44 5.04 -2.67
C ASN A 127 -29.64 4.44 -3.41
N ASP A 128 -30.25 3.39 -2.85
CA ASP A 128 -31.47 2.77 -3.34
C ASP A 128 -32.67 3.74 -3.26
N GLU A 129 -32.70 4.59 -2.22
CA GLU A 129 -33.66 5.68 -2.04
C GLU A 129 -33.72 6.71 -3.17
N LYS A 130 -32.70 6.74 -4.06
CA LYS A 130 -32.63 7.67 -5.18
C LYS A 130 -33.49 7.17 -6.34
N VAL A 131 -34.79 7.01 -6.11
CA VAL A 131 -35.78 6.46 -7.07
C VAL A 131 -35.84 7.21 -8.40
N GLN A 132 -35.42 8.47 -8.42
CA GLN A 132 -35.29 9.31 -9.61
C GLN A 132 -34.02 9.03 -10.44
N ASP A 133 -33.03 8.35 -9.87
CA ASP A 133 -31.81 7.91 -10.55
C ASP A 133 -32.03 6.47 -11.05
N PRO A 134 -32.34 6.24 -12.33
CA PRO A 134 -32.66 4.90 -12.83
C PRO A 134 -31.50 3.91 -12.72
N ALA A 135 -30.25 4.39 -12.56
CA ALA A 135 -29.10 3.53 -12.37
C ALA A 135 -28.99 2.99 -10.93
N ARG A 136 -29.60 3.66 -9.95
CA ARG A 136 -29.45 3.34 -8.51
C ARG A 136 -30.76 3.05 -7.79
N GLY A 137 -31.80 3.78 -8.14
CA GLY A 137 -33.10 3.71 -7.52
C GLY A 137 -33.69 2.31 -7.57
N THR A 138 -34.19 1.85 -6.44
CA THR A 138 -35.03 0.65 -6.35
C THR A 138 -36.34 1.00 -5.64
N ASP A 139 -37.30 0.09 -5.65
CA ASP A 139 -38.54 0.21 -4.89
C ASP A 139 -38.43 -0.73 -3.67
N PRO A 140 -38.63 -0.22 -2.43
CA PRO A 140 -38.38 -1.00 -1.22
C PRO A 140 -39.32 -2.20 -1.08
N GLN A 141 -40.50 -2.19 -1.70
CA GLN A 141 -41.46 -3.29 -1.60
C GLN A 141 -41.25 -4.36 -2.66
N THR A 142 -40.54 -4.05 -3.74
CA THR A 142 -40.32 -4.94 -4.89
C THR A 142 -38.83 -5.06 -5.21
N THR A 143 -38.33 -4.24 -6.14
CA THR A 143 -37.00 -4.40 -6.76
C THR A 143 -35.86 -4.36 -5.76
N PHE A 144 -35.97 -3.64 -4.64
CA PHE A 144 -34.93 -3.66 -3.60
C PHE A 144 -34.78 -5.06 -3.00
N LYS A 145 -35.90 -5.69 -2.62
CA LYS A 145 -35.91 -7.07 -2.08
C LYS A 145 -35.44 -8.07 -3.14
N GLU A 146 -35.83 -7.87 -4.41
CA GLU A 146 -35.37 -8.70 -5.52
C GLU A 146 -33.84 -8.63 -5.69
N TYR A 147 -33.25 -7.43 -5.58
CA TYR A 147 -31.79 -7.30 -5.64
C TYR A 147 -31.14 -7.94 -4.43
N LEU A 148 -31.59 -7.67 -3.21
CA LEU A 148 -31.05 -8.30 -2.00
C LEU A 148 -31.13 -9.84 -2.08
N GLN A 149 -32.21 -10.40 -2.61
CA GLN A 149 -32.34 -11.84 -2.83
C GLN A 149 -31.22 -12.39 -3.72
N LYS A 150 -30.79 -11.67 -4.76
CA LYS A 150 -29.64 -12.10 -5.59
C LYS A 150 -28.35 -12.26 -4.79
N TYR A 151 -28.13 -11.42 -3.77
CA TYR A 151 -26.95 -11.54 -2.89
C TYR A 151 -27.07 -12.78 -1.99
N LEU A 152 -28.26 -13.06 -1.46
CA LEU A 152 -28.54 -14.26 -0.68
C LEU A 152 -28.32 -15.52 -1.52
N ASP A 153 -28.86 -15.54 -2.75
CA ASP A 153 -28.71 -16.64 -3.69
C ASP A 153 -27.24 -16.86 -4.05
N ARG A 154 -26.47 -15.78 -4.22
CA ARG A 154 -25.03 -15.88 -4.50
C ARG A 154 -24.25 -16.47 -3.34
N ALA A 155 -24.54 -16.04 -2.11
CA ALA A 155 -23.92 -16.59 -0.92
C ALA A 155 -24.25 -18.10 -0.78
N ALA A 156 -25.53 -18.45 -0.88
CA ALA A 156 -26.00 -19.83 -0.78
C ALA A 156 -25.36 -20.73 -1.85
N GLY A 157 -25.34 -20.28 -3.12
CA GLY A 157 -24.72 -21.01 -4.22
C GLY A 157 -23.21 -21.23 -4.07
N SER A 158 -22.54 -20.42 -3.25
CA SER A 158 -21.10 -20.53 -2.95
C SER A 158 -20.83 -21.29 -1.64
N GLY A 159 -21.87 -21.74 -0.93
CA GLY A 159 -21.75 -22.34 0.41
C GLY A 159 -21.38 -21.33 1.52
N ALA A 160 -21.51 -20.03 1.25
CA ALA A 160 -21.28 -18.96 2.21
C ALA A 160 -22.54 -18.63 3.02
N LYS A 161 -22.37 -18.07 4.21
CA LYS A 161 -23.46 -17.66 5.11
C LYS A 161 -23.73 -16.17 4.94
N ALA A 162 -24.93 -15.82 4.50
CA ALA A 162 -25.34 -14.42 4.36
C ALA A 162 -25.82 -13.84 5.69
N VAL A 163 -25.63 -12.53 5.86
CA VAL A 163 -26.23 -11.71 6.91
C VAL A 163 -26.71 -10.40 6.28
N LEU A 164 -27.97 -10.05 6.54
CA LEU A 164 -28.54 -8.78 6.10
C LEU A 164 -28.24 -7.70 7.15
N VAL A 165 -27.87 -6.51 6.69
CA VAL A 165 -27.60 -5.35 7.54
C VAL A 165 -28.49 -4.19 7.06
N THR A 166 -29.33 -3.65 7.93
CA THR A 166 -30.16 -2.48 7.58
C THR A 166 -29.28 -1.24 7.38
N PRO A 167 -29.69 -0.22 6.60
CA PRO A 167 -28.86 0.96 6.39
C PRO A 167 -28.66 1.74 7.70
N VAL A 168 -27.42 2.07 8.04
CA VAL A 168 -27.07 2.89 9.22
C VAL A 168 -27.72 4.27 9.14
N GLU A 169 -28.28 4.80 10.24
CA GLU A 169 -28.95 6.10 10.22
C GLU A 169 -27.99 7.26 9.92
N ARG A 170 -28.47 8.21 9.09
CA ARG A 170 -27.79 9.49 8.87
C ARG A 170 -27.88 10.36 10.12
N ARG A 171 -26.95 11.30 10.27
CA ARG A 171 -26.99 12.32 11.33
C ARG A 171 -28.17 13.27 11.09
N ARG A 172 -29.32 12.97 11.68
CA ARG A 172 -30.55 13.77 11.55
C ARG A 172 -31.22 13.93 12.91
N PHE A 173 -31.47 15.17 13.31
CA PHE A 173 -32.10 15.52 14.57
C PHE A 173 -33.25 16.50 14.34
N SER A 174 -34.32 16.37 15.13
CA SER A 174 -35.37 17.38 15.23
C SER A 174 -34.84 18.63 15.96
N ALA A 175 -35.62 19.72 15.92
CA ALA A 175 -35.31 20.93 16.69
C ALA A 175 -35.23 20.70 18.21
N LEU A 176 -35.83 19.61 18.72
CA LEU A 176 -35.78 19.21 20.13
C LEU A 176 -34.60 18.26 20.45
N GLY A 177 -33.70 18.00 19.48
CA GLY A 177 -32.56 17.10 19.67
C GLY A 177 -32.91 15.61 19.62
N VAL A 178 -34.07 15.25 19.04
CA VAL A 178 -34.49 13.86 18.89
C VAL A 178 -33.95 13.29 17.57
N ALA A 179 -33.24 12.17 17.61
CA ALA A 179 -32.73 11.48 16.42
C ALA A 179 -33.89 10.99 15.53
N GLN A 180 -33.79 11.20 14.22
CA GLN A 180 -34.87 10.91 13.27
C GLN A 180 -34.47 9.83 12.27
N ASP A 181 -35.45 9.06 11.80
CA ASP A 181 -35.25 8.11 10.71
C ASP A 181 -34.93 8.85 9.41
N SER A 182 -34.06 8.25 8.59
CA SER A 182 -33.61 8.84 7.33
C SER A 182 -33.86 7.99 6.10
N HIS A 183 -34.32 6.74 6.27
CA HIS A 183 -34.35 5.75 5.18
C HIS A 183 -35.74 5.25 4.75
N GLY A 184 -36.81 5.90 5.22
CA GLY A 184 -38.18 5.54 4.84
C GLY A 184 -38.49 4.04 5.04
N SER A 185 -39.01 3.37 4.01
CA SER A 185 -39.41 1.96 4.06
C SER A 185 -38.27 0.95 3.84
N TYR A 186 -37.05 1.38 3.53
CA TYR A 186 -35.95 0.47 3.20
C TYR A 186 -35.52 -0.43 4.37
N PRO A 187 -35.35 0.07 5.62
CA PRO A 187 -35.05 -0.79 6.76
C PRO A 187 -36.10 -1.87 6.98
N GLN A 188 -37.38 -1.50 6.81
CA GLN A 188 -38.50 -2.43 6.93
C GLN A 188 -38.45 -3.53 5.86
N ALA A 189 -38.10 -3.18 4.62
CA ALA A 189 -37.93 -4.14 3.55
C ALA A 189 -36.83 -5.18 3.84
N VAL A 190 -35.71 -4.75 4.43
CA VAL A 190 -34.63 -5.66 4.85
C VAL A 190 -35.11 -6.58 5.97
N ARG A 191 -35.82 -6.05 6.98
CA ARG A 191 -36.40 -6.84 8.09
C ARG A 191 -37.36 -7.92 7.57
N GLU A 192 -38.24 -7.55 6.66
CA GLU A 192 -39.21 -8.46 6.04
C GLU A 192 -38.53 -9.57 5.24
N LEU A 193 -37.50 -9.23 4.45
CA LEU A 193 -36.75 -10.22 3.69
C LEU A 193 -35.96 -11.18 4.62
N ALA A 194 -35.34 -10.65 5.67
CA ALA A 194 -34.64 -11.46 6.67
C ALA A 194 -35.59 -12.46 7.35
N ALA A 195 -36.77 -11.99 7.78
CA ALA A 195 -37.79 -12.84 8.38
C ALA A 195 -38.33 -13.90 7.40
N ALA A 196 -38.57 -13.52 6.14
CA ALA A 196 -39.09 -14.43 5.11
C ALA A 196 -38.11 -15.54 4.72
N THR A 197 -36.81 -15.26 4.77
CA THR A 197 -35.73 -16.19 4.36
C THR A 197 -35.07 -16.91 5.54
N GLY A 198 -35.32 -16.47 6.78
CA GLY A 198 -34.57 -16.94 7.95
C GLY A 198 -33.12 -16.46 7.99
N THR A 199 -32.75 -15.45 7.19
CA THR A 199 -31.40 -14.90 7.16
C THR A 199 -31.13 -14.07 8.42
N PRO A 200 -29.99 -14.23 9.12
CA PRO A 200 -29.63 -13.38 10.25
C PRO A 200 -29.64 -11.88 9.88
N LEU A 201 -30.01 -11.03 10.84
CA LEU A 201 -30.25 -9.60 10.60
C LEU A 201 -29.51 -8.74 11.62
N VAL A 202 -28.62 -7.87 11.17
CA VAL A 202 -28.13 -6.76 11.97
C VAL A 202 -29.05 -5.55 11.73
N ASP A 203 -29.90 -5.20 12.71
CA ASP A 203 -30.72 -3.97 12.64
C ASP A 203 -29.88 -2.73 13.01
N LEU A 204 -29.00 -2.37 12.08
CA LEU A 204 -28.09 -1.24 12.22
C LEU A 204 -28.83 0.10 12.24
N THR A 205 -29.95 0.23 11.51
CA THR A 205 -30.83 1.40 11.57
C THR A 205 -31.27 1.68 13.02
N ALA A 206 -31.84 0.69 13.71
CA ALA A 206 -32.31 0.87 15.08
C ALA A 206 -31.15 1.20 16.05
N SER A 207 -30.10 0.37 16.03
CA SER A 207 -28.97 0.52 16.96
C SER A 207 -28.16 1.80 16.74
N SER A 208 -28.01 2.26 15.49
CA SER A 208 -27.33 3.53 15.21
C SER A 208 -28.18 4.74 15.59
N LYS A 209 -29.51 4.70 15.40
CA LYS A 209 -30.42 5.75 15.88
C LYS A 209 -30.31 5.94 17.40
N ASP A 210 -30.28 4.84 18.15
CA ASP A 210 -30.12 4.87 19.60
C ASP A 210 -28.76 5.47 20.00
N LEU A 211 -27.69 5.10 19.30
CA LEU A 211 -26.37 5.70 19.51
C LEU A 211 -26.37 7.20 19.23
N TRP A 212 -26.95 7.63 18.11
CA TRP A 212 -27.08 9.05 17.76
C TRP A 212 -27.92 9.82 18.78
N GLN A 213 -29.02 9.23 19.25
CA GLN A 213 -29.83 9.82 20.31
C GLN A 213 -29.05 10.00 21.61
N LYS A 214 -28.25 9.00 21.98
CA LYS A 214 -27.41 9.04 23.20
C LYS A 214 -26.31 10.09 23.11
N LEU A 215 -25.66 10.23 21.96
CA LEU A 215 -24.60 11.20 21.73
C LEU A 215 -25.13 12.64 21.52
N GLY A 216 -26.35 12.75 20.99
CA GLY A 216 -26.96 14.02 20.62
C GLY A 216 -26.32 14.67 19.39
N ALA A 217 -26.90 15.79 18.95
CA ALA A 217 -26.45 16.47 17.74
C ALA A 217 -24.98 16.91 17.81
N GLU A 218 -24.53 17.48 18.93
CA GLU A 218 -23.13 17.93 19.03
C GLU A 218 -22.14 16.77 19.19
N GLY A 219 -22.44 15.79 20.04
CA GLY A 219 -21.55 14.63 20.26
C GLY A 219 -21.34 13.78 19.00
N THR A 220 -22.31 13.76 18.09
CA THR A 220 -22.17 13.03 16.81
C THR A 220 -21.19 13.67 15.82
N LYS A 221 -20.74 14.91 16.02
CA LYS A 221 -19.77 15.54 15.10
C LYS A 221 -18.39 14.85 15.09
N SER A 222 -17.97 14.19 16.18
CA SER A 222 -16.73 13.39 16.15
C SER A 222 -16.87 12.09 15.34
N HIS A 223 -18.10 11.59 15.21
CA HIS A 223 -18.38 10.32 14.55
C HIS A 223 -18.59 10.50 13.04
N PHE A 224 -19.27 11.56 12.64
CA PHE A 224 -19.51 11.89 11.22
C PHE A 224 -18.36 12.72 10.64
N LEU A 225 -18.25 12.76 9.31
CA LEU A 225 -17.22 13.47 8.56
C LEU A 225 -17.42 14.99 8.67
N TYR A 226 -16.96 15.51 9.80
CA TYR A 226 -16.98 16.90 10.20
C TYR A 226 -15.56 17.32 10.53
N ALA A 227 -15.01 18.26 9.76
CA ALA A 227 -13.71 18.82 10.01
C ALA A 227 -13.75 20.34 9.84
N ALA A 228 -13.08 21.05 10.72
CA ALA A 228 -12.83 22.47 10.54
C ALA A 228 -11.81 22.70 9.41
N PRO A 229 -11.81 23.88 8.76
CA PRO A 229 -10.75 24.27 7.84
C PRO A 229 -9.36 24.08 8.46
N GLY A 230 -8.44 23.50 7.70
CA GLY A 230 -7.07 23.22 8.14
C GLY A 230 -6.90 22.07 9.14
N GLN A 231 -7.98 21.43 9.62
CA GLN A 231 -7.87 20.32 10.58
C GLN A 231 -7.24 19.07 9.96
N TYR A 232 -7.55 18.77 8.69
CA TYR A 232 -6.97 17.66 7.95
C TYR A 232 -6.46 18.14 6.58
N PRO A 233 -5.24 17.75 6.16
CA PRO A 233 -4.70 18.12 4.85
C PRO A 233 -5.60 17.72 3.67
N GLN A 234 -6.33 16.62 3.81
CA GLN A 234 -7.27 16.09 2.81
C GLN A 234 -8.55 16.94 2.69
N TYR A 235 -8.87 17.75 3.70
CA TYR A 235 -10.04 18.63 3.78
C TYR A 235 -9.60 20.06 4.16
N PRO A 236 -8.85 20.75 3.28
CA PRO A 236 -8.25 22.05 3.62
C PRO A 236 -9.30 23.11 3.95
N GLU A 237 -10.44 23.09 3.25
CA GLU A 237 -11.59 23.98 3.48
C GLU A 237 -12.55 23.47 4.57
N GLY A 238 -12.22 22.36 5.23
CA GLY A 238 -13.12 21.65 6.12
C GLY A 238 -14.20 20.85 5.37
N VAL A 239 -15.02 20.15 6.13
CA VAL A 239 -16.14 19.35 5.62
C VAL A 239 -17.23 19.23 6.68
N ALA A 240 -18.48 19.17 6.26
CA ALA A 240 -19.64 18.90 7.12
C ALA A 240 -20.58 17.94 6.40
N ASP A 241 -20.47 16.65 6.70
CA ASP A 241 -21.19 15.57 6.05
C ASP A 241 -21.93 14.73 7.09
N ASN A 242 -23.25 14.64 6.95
CA ASN A 242 -24.15 13.93 7.87
C ASN A 242 -24.38 12.45 7.51
N THR A 243 -23.62 11.90 6.57
CA THR A 243 -23.76 10.52 6.07
C THR A 243 -22.49 9.71 6.31
N HIS A 244 -21.32 10.26 6.00
CA HIS A 244 -20.06 9.52 6.08
C HIS A 244 -19.41 9.67 7.46
N PHE A 245 -18.61 8.67 7.84
CA PHE A 245 -17.96 8.65 9.16
C PHE A 245 -16.51 9.12 9.10
N GLN A 246 -16.02 9.61 10.23
CA GLN A 246 -14.60 9.57 10.56
C GLN A 246 -14.24 8.18 11.10
N ALA A 247 -12.94 7.91 11.30
CA ALA A 247 -12.47 6.66 11.89
C ALA A 247 -13.18 6.29 13.22
N GLU A 248 -13.48 7.28 14.08
CA GLU A 248 -14.23 7.09 15.33
C GLU A 248 -15.65 6.59 15.08
N GLY A 249 -16.41 7.25 14.19
CA GLY A 249 -17.75 6.80 13.83
C GLY A 249 -17.77 5.45 13.13
N ALA A 250 -16.80 5.20 12.25
CA ALA A 250 -16.66 3.93 11.57
C ALA A 250 -16.46 2.77 12.58
N LEU A 251 -15.58 2.96 13.58
CA LEU A 251 -15.38 1.97 14.63
C LEU A 251 -16.61 1.83 15.54
N ALA A 252 -17.29 2.93 15.89
CA ALA A 252 -18.50 2.89 16.70
C ALA A 252 -19.63 2.10 16.01
N VAL A 253 -19.83 2.33 14.71
CA VAL A 253 -20.82 1.59 13.91
C VAL A 253 -20.40 0.14 13.68
N ALA A 254 -19.10 -0.12 13.41
CA ALA A 254 -18.58 -1.48 13.31
C ALA A 254 -18.80 -2.28 14.61
N ARG A 255 -18.75 -1.61 15.76
CA ARG A 255 -19.04 -2.21 17.08
C ARG A 255 -20.51 -2.60 17.23
N LEU A 256 -21.44 -1.78 16.75
CA LEU A 256 -22.87 -2.16 16.72
C LEU A 256 -23.08 -3.42 15.88
N VAL A 257 -22.45 -3.48 14.70
CA VAL A 257 -22.48 -4.66 13.82
C VAL A 257 -21.90 -5.88 14.52
N ALA A 258 -20.68 -5.76 15.07
CA ALA A 258 -19.99 -6.87 15.71
C ALA A 258 -20.74 -7.43 16.93
N VAL A 259 -21.31 -6.57 17.78
CA VAL A 259 -22.11 -6.96 18.94
C VAL A 259 -23.34 -7.75 18.52
N GLU A 260 -24.07 -7.29 17.50
CA GLU A 260 -25.28 -8.00 17.05
C GLU A 260 -24.94 -9.33 16.36
N LEU A 261 -23.86 -9.37 15.57
CA LEU A 261 -23.36 -10.61 14.98
C LEU A 261 -22.98 -11.65 16.04
N GLN A 262 -22.31 -11.23 17.12
CA GLN A 262 -21.96 -12.09 18.24
C GLN A 262 -23.21 -12.59 18.98
N LYS A 263 -24.12 -11.67 19.32
CA LYS A 263 -25.36 -11.94 20.07
C LYS A 263 -26.27 -12.94 19.35
N GLN A 264 -26.40 -12.81 18.03
CA GLN A 264 -27.18 -13.75 17.21
C GLN A 264 -26.42 -15.05 16.87
N GLN A 265 -25.13 -15.13 17.22
CA GLN A 265 -24.23 -16.20 16.77
C GLN A 265 -24.21 -16.36 15.24
N ALA A 266 -24.44 -15.26 14.52
CA ALA A 266 -24.32 -15.21 13.06
C ALA A 266 -22.86 -15.45 12.64
N LEU A 267 -21.92 -14.98 13.47
CA LEU A 267 -20.51 -15.40 13.46
C LEU A 267 -20.16 -16.14 14.77
N PRO A 268 -19.16 -17.04 14.77
CA PRO A 268 -18.69 -17.70 15.99
C PRO A 268 -18.29 -16.68 17.07
N PRO A 269 -18.76 -16.82 18.33
CA PRO A 269 -18.46 -15.84 19.38
C PRO A 269 -16.97 -15.64 19.66
N GLY A 270 -16.14 -16.67 19.45
CA GLY A 270 -14.69 -16.61 19.61
C GLY A 270 -13.96 -15.75 18.57
N TYR A 271 -14.65 -15.34 17.49
CA TYR A 271 -14.07 -14.44 16.49
C TYR A 271 -13.93 -13.02 17.01
N PHE A 272 -14.68 -12.61 18.03
CA PHE A 272 -14.74 -11.21 18.46
C PHE A 272 -13.74 -10.91 19.57
N GLN A 273 -13.11 -9.74 19.49
CA GLN A 273 -12.21 -9.19 20.49
C GLN A 273 -12.50 -7.70 20.67
N HIS A 274 -12.06 -7.14 21.81
CA HIS A 274 -12.09 -5.68 22.04
C HIS A 274 -13.46 -5.01 21.94
N LEU A 275 -14.58 -5.74 22.07
CA LEU A 275 -15.94 -5.18 21.98
C LEU A 275 -16.27 -4.14 23.06
N ASP A 276 -15.53 -4.13 24.17
CA ASP A 276 -15.68 -3.14 25.25
C ASP A 276 -14.45 -2.21 25.42
N ALA A 277 -13.44 -2.35 24.56
CA ALA A 277 -12.19 -1.59 24.69
C ALA A 277 -12.24 -0.23 23.97
N GLY A 278 -11.65 0.79 24.59
CA GLY A 278 -11.32 2.07 23.96
C GLY A 278 -10.10 1.90 23.05
N LEU A 279 -10.36 1.73 21.75
CA LEU A 279 -9.31 1.64 20.72
C LEU A 279 -9.11 3.02 20.08
N ASP A 280 -7.88 3.36 19.70
CA ASP A 280 -7.62 4.46 18.77
C ASP A 280 -7.81 3.95 17.33
N PRO A 281 -8.92 4.30 16.66
CA PRO A 281 -9.20 3.81 15.31
C PRO A 281 -8.21 4.38 14.27
N LEU A 282 -7.61 5.55 14.51
CA LEU A 282 -6.66 6.16 13.58
C LEU A 282 -5.31 5.45 13.58
N ALA A 283 -4.96 4.77 14.69
CA ALA A 283 -3.77 3.94 14.82
C ALA A 283 -4.00 2.50 14.37
N GLY A 284 -5.25 2.02 14.45
CA GLY A 284 -5.60 0.62 14.16
C GLY A 284 -6.09 0.33 12.74
N ILE A 285 -6.79 1.27 12.09
CA ILE A 285 -7.35 1.04 10.76
C ILE A 285 -6.25 1.12 9.69
N HIS A 286 -6.20 0.13 8.80
CA HIS A 286 -5.41 0.23 7.58
C HIS A 286 -6.10 1.14 6.56
N TRP A 287 -5.33 2.09 6.03
CA TRP A 287 -5.75 3.00 4.98
C TRP A 287 -5.13 2.57 3.65
N PRO A 288 -5.84 1.78 2.83
CA PRO A 288 -5.25 1.22 1.63
C PRO A 288 -4.86 2.31 0.63
N SER A 289 -3.90 1.98 -0.23
CA SER A 289 -3.52 2.87 -1.33
C SER A 289 -4.53 2.84 -2.48
N GLU A 290 -5.29 1.75 -2.59
CA GLU A 290 -6.41 1.55 -3.53
C GLU A 290 -7.50 0.74 -2.84
N ARG A 291 -8.77 1.05 -3.10
CA ARG A 291 -9.87 0.21 -2.63
C ARG A 291 -9.96 -1.02 -3.53
N PRO A 292 -10.42 -2.19 -3.03
CA PRO A 292 -10.59 -3.39 -3.85
C PRO A 292 -11.43 -3.16 -5.13
N VAL A 293 -12.43 -2.29 -5.04
CA VAL A 293 -13.31 -1.93 -6.15
C VAL A 293 -12.67 -0.97 -7.17
N ASP A 294 -11.59 -0.27 -6.80
CA ASP A 294 -10.85 0.60 -7.71
C ASP A 294 -9.80 -0.22 -8.46
N LYS A 295 -10.17 -0.76 -9.63
CA LYS A 295 -9.24 -1.56 -10.43
C LYS A 295 -8.07 -0.70 -10.92
N PRO A 296 -6.79 -1.06 -10.73
CA PRO A 296 -5.67 -0.31 -11.27
C PRO A 296 -5.64 -0.33 -12.81
N VAL A 297 -4.92 0.61 -13.43
CA VAL A 297 -4.53 0.48 -14.84
C VAL A 297 -3.35 -0.49 -14.91
N ILE A 298 -3.39 -1.43 -15.85
CA ILE A 298 -2.31 -2.41 -16.04
C ILE A 298 -1.52 -2.08 -17.30
N LEU A 299 -0.20 -1.93 -17.17
CA LEU A 299 0.76 -1.88 -18.28
C LEU A 299 1.75 -3.04 -18.12
N GLU A 300 1.87 -3.88 -19.15
CA GLU A 300 2.80 -5.01 -19.17
C GLU A 300 4.11 -4.60 -19.86
N VAL A 301 5.24 -4.98 -19.27
CA VAL A 301 6.60 -4.73 -19.76
C VAL A 301 7.33 -6.05 -19.95
N GLY A 302 7.96 -6.22 -21.11
CA GLY A 302 8.83 -7.36 -21.40
C GLY A 302 8.54 -8.02 -22.75
N PRO A 303 9.15 -9.18 -23.03
CA PRO A 303 8.98 -9.90 -24.29
C PRO A 303 7.50 -10.13 -24.62
N GLY A 304 7.09 -9.79 -25.84
CA GLY A 304 5.71 -9.95 -26.31
C GLY A 304 4.69 -8.94 -25.74
N SER A 305 5.11 -8.02 -24.87
CA SER A 305 4.26 -6.93 -24.35
C SER A 305 4.32 -5.68 -25.22
N VAL A 306 3.35 -4.78 -25.07
CA VAL A 306 3.33 -3.48 -25.78
C VAL A 306 4.56 -2.65 -25.43
N PHE A 307 4.97 -2.65 -24.16
CA PHE A 307 6.16 -1.94 -23.70
C PHE A 307 7.34 -2.90 -23.61
N GLN A 308 8.43 -2.58 -24.30
CA GLN A 308 9.68 -3.33 -24.23
C GLN A 308 10.62 -2.82 -23.14
N THR A 309 10.42 -1.58 -22.67
CA THR A 309 11.21 -0.96 -21.59
C THR A 309 10.29 -0.41 -20.50
N VAL A 310 10.80 -0.36 -19.28
CA VAL A 310 10.07 0.21 -18.14
C VAL A 310 9.85 1.71 -18.32
N GLN A 311 10.84 2.44 -18.86
CA GLN A 311 10.69 3.88 -19.10
C GLN A 311 9.54 4.18 -20.07
N ALA A 312 9.39 3.40 -21.16
CA ALA A 312 8.30 3.61 -22.10
C ALA A 312 6.91 3.41 -21.45
N ALA A 313 6.79 2.44 -20.53
CA ALA A 313 5.56 2.26 -19.76
C ALA A 313 5.31 3.44 -18.79
N VAL A 314 6.36 3.94 -18.12
CA VAL A 314 6.27 5.14 -17.28
C VAL A 314 5.83 6.36 -18.11
N ASP A 315 6.37 6.53 -19.32
CA ASP A 315 6.04 7.64 -20.21
C ASP A 315 4.57 7.62 -20.65
N ALA A 316 3.99 6.43 -20.82
CA ALA A 316 2.59 6.25 -21.17
C ALA A 316 1.60 6.59 -20.04
N VAL A 317 2.04 6.63 -18.77
CA VAL A 317 1.17 7.02 -17.66
C VAL A 317 0.81 8.51 -17.75
N PRO A 318 -0.47 8.90 -17.73
CA PRO A 318 -0.86 10.31 -17.74
C PRO A 318 -0.36 11.06 -16.50
N ALA A 319 0.10 12.30 -16.69
CA ALA A 319 0.41 13.19 -15.58
C ALA A 319 -0.85 13.47 -14.73
N GLY A 320 -0.69 13.52 -13.41
CA GLY A 320 -1.78 13.78 -12.46
C GLY A 320 -2.82 12.66 -12.35
N SER A 321 -2.51 11.44 -12.80
CA SER A 321 -3.44 10.31 -12.68
C SER A 321 -3.87 10.09 -11.23
N THR A 322 -5.19 10.06 -11.00
CA THR A 322 -5.77 9.76 -9.68
C THR A 322 -5.93 8.26 -9.45
N ARG A 323 -5.87 7.44 -10.52
CA ARG A 323 -5.94 5.98 -10.50
C ARG A 323 -4.51 5.40 -10.51
N ARG A 324 -4.22 4.39 -9.69
CA ARG A 324 -2.87 3.80 -9.69
C ARG A 324 -2.66 2.97 -10.96
N THR A 325 -1.42 3.01 -11.43
CA THR A 325 -0.97 2.23 -12.59
C THR A 325 0.02 1.17 -12.13
N HIS A 326 -0.29 -0.09 -12.40
CA HIS A 326 0.61 -1.21 -12.22
C HIS A 326 1.40 -1.42 -13.51
N ILE A 327 2.70 -1.16 -13.44
CA ILE A 327 3.67 -1.56 -14.47
C ILE A 327 4.19 -2.93 -14.02
N ARG A 328 3.66 -3.96 -14.66
CA ARG A 328 4.00 -5.37 -14.42
C ARG A 328 5.14 -5.75 -15.35
N ILE A 329 6.23 -6.27 -14.78
CA ILE A 329 7.51 -6.43 -15.48
C ILE A 329 7.84 -7.92 -15.50
N ALA A 330 7.87 -8.51 -16.70
CA ALA A 330 8.23 -9.91 -16.90
C ALA A 330 9.69 -10.18 -16.50
N PRO A 331 10.06 -11.43 -16.15
CA PRO A 331 11.45 -11.81 -15.89
C PRO A 331 12.42 -11.36 -16.99
N GLY A 332 13.56 -10.80 -16.59
CA GLY A 332 14.59 -10.29 -17.48
C GLY A 332 15.44 -9.18 -16.87
N THR A 333 16.51 -8.82 -17.57
CA THR A 333 17.37 -7.68 -17.24
C THR A 333 17.07 -6.52 -18.16
N TYR A 334 16.62 -5.41 -17.59
CA TYR A 334 16.21 -4.19 -18.27
C TYR A 334 17.28 -3.13 -18.05
N ARG A 335 18.17 -2.98 -19.04
CA ARG A 335 19.24 -1.97 -18.99
C ARG A 335 18.75 -0.61 -19.48
N GLY A 336 18.94 0.42 -18.68
CA GLY A 336 18.62 1.80 -19.01
C GLY A 336 18.26 2.61 -17.78
N THR A 337 18.40 3.93 -17.87
CA THR A 337 17.96 4.82 -16.80
C THR A 337 16.45 4.95 -16.79
N ILE A 338 15.85 4.94 -15.59
CA ILE A 338 14.41 5.05 -15.40
C ILE A 338 14.13 6.24 -14.50
N ARG A 339 13.17 7.10 -14.89
CA ARG A 339 12.67 8.19 -14.07
C ARG A 339 11.16 8.21 -14.02
N VAL A 340 10.61 8.12 -12.81
CA VAL A 340 9.19 8.44 -12.51
C VAL A 340 9.12 9.90 -12.04
N PRO A 341 8.61 10.84 -12.85
CA PRO A 341 8.59 12.26 -12.48
C PRO A 341 7.56 12.57 -11.38
N ALA A 342 7.76 13.70 -10.67
CA ALA A 342 6.91 14.13 -9.56
C ALA A 342 5.42 14.31 -9.93
N ASN A 343 5.13 14.67 -11.18
CA ASN A 343 3.76 14.82 -11.68
C ASN A 343 3.09 13.50 -12.10
N LYS A 344 3.74 12.34 -11.89
CA LYS A 344 3.16 11.01 -12.14
C LYS A 344 3.06 10.21 -10.83
N PRO A 345 2.10 10.56 -9.95
CA PRO A 345 1.92 9.86 -8.69
C PRO A 345 1.34 8.45 -8.91
N ARG A 346 1.36 7.62 -7.86
CA ARG A 346 0.60 6.35 -7.82
C ARG A 346 1.02 5.31 -8.90
N ILE A 347 2.29 5.29 -9.26
CA ILE A 347 2.86 4.23 -10.12
C ILE A 347 3.37 3.07 -9.26
N SER A 348 3.19 1.84 -9.74
CA SER A 348 3.68 0.63 -9.08
C SER A 348 4.54 -0.18 -10.04
N PHE A 349 5.72 -0.61 -9.61
CA PHE A 349 6.52 -1.60 -10.33
C PHE A 349 6.35 -2.98 -9.71
N ILE A 350 5.90 -3.96 -10.49
CA ILE A 350 5.61 -5.31 -10.00
C ILE A 350 6.42 -6.30 -10.83
N GLY A 351 7.45 -6.90 -10.26
CA GLY A 351 8.17 -7.99 -10.92
C GLY A 351 7.35 -9.28 -10.91
N LEU A 352 7.21 -9.90 -12.08
CA LEU A 352 6.43 -11.12 -12.30
C LEU A 352 7.26 -12.41 -12.17
N GLY A 353 8.51 -12.31 -11.71
CA GLY A 353 9.37 -13.45 -11.42
C GLY A 353 8.94 -14.25 -10.20
N GLU A 354 9.51 -15.45 -10.03
CA GLU A 354 9.31 -16.23 -8.81
C GLU A 354 10.04 -15.57 -7.62
N ARG A 355 11.14 -14.88 -7.92
CA ARG A 355 11.96 -14.15 -6.95
C ARG A 355 12.32 -12.77 -7.47
N ALA A 356 12.76 -11.90 -6.56
CA ALA A 356 13.17 -10.54 -6.88
C ALA A 356 14.39 -10.47 -7.81
N GLU A 357 15.24 -11.51 -7.85
CA GLU A 357 16.40 -11.56 -8.75
C GLU A 357 16.02 -11.78 -10.22
N ASP A 358 14.83 -12.28 -10.49
CA ASP A 358 14.43 -12.67 -11.85
C ASP A 358 14.05 -11.44 -12.69
N VAL A 359 13.83 -10.28 -12.07
CA VAL A 359 13.52 -9.00 -12.73
C VAL A 359 14.54 -7.95 -12.26
N VAL A 360 15.43 -7.52 -13.15
CA VAL A 360 16.54 -6.62 -12.80
C VAL A 360 16.46 -5.33 -13.61
N LEU A 361 16.34 -4.19 -12.93
CA LEU A 361 16.43 -2.84 -13.50
C LEU A 361 17.84 -2.31 -13.25
N VAL A 362 18.63 -2.11 -14.31
CA VAL A 362 20.07 -1.89 -14.17
C VAL A 362 20.62 -0.80 -15.08
N HIS A 363 21.61 -0.08 -14.57
CA HIS A 363 22.49 0.80 -15.32
C HIS A 363 23.83 0.96 -14.59
N ASN A 364 24.79 1.67 -15.17
CA ASN A 364 26.16 1.76 -14.66
C ASN A 364 26.72 3.18 -14.61
N ASN A 365 25.87 4.20 -14.50
CA ASN A 365 26.37 5.56 -14.31
C ASN A 365 26.97 5.68 -12.90
N ALA A 366 28.16 6.27 -12.81
CA ALA A 366 28.71 6.79 -11.57
C ALA A 366 28.66 8.33 -11.55
N SER A 367 28.88 8.92 -10.39
CA SER A 367 28.88 10.36 -10.17
C SER A 367 29.82 11.08 -11.12
N GLY A 368 30.99 10.53 -11.39
CA GLY A 368 31.98 11.06 -12.34
C GLY A 368 31.73 10.75 -13.80
N THR A 369 30.71 9.95 -14.14
CA THR A 369 30.42 9.58 -15.53
C THR A 369 30.02 10.84 -16.32
N PRO A 370 30.69 11.16 -17.44
CA PRO A 370 30.36 12.33 -18.26
C PRO A 370 28.96 12.19 -18.88
N LYS A 371 28.20 13.29 -18.88
CA LYS A 371 26.94 13.34 -19.60
C LYS A 371 27.19 13.37 -21.12
N PRO A 372 26.35 12.70 -21.93
CA PRO A 372 26.50 12.71 -23.39
C PRO A 372 26.42 14.11 -24.03
N ASP A 373 25.77 15.06 -23.37
CA ASP A 373 25.61 16.44 -23.84
C ASP A 373 26.82 17.35 -23.53
N GLY A 374 27.86 16.84 -22.87
CA GLY A 374 29.06 17.58 -22.52
C GLY A 374 28.89 18.58 -21.36
N THR A 375 27.75 18.61 -20.68
CA THR A 375 27.47 19.55 -19.57
C THR A 375 28.15 19.20 -18.25
N GLY A 376 29.16 18.33 -18.29
CA GLY A 376 29.89 17.82 -17.14
C GLY A 376 29.41 16.44 -16.69
N PRO A 377 29.80 16.00 -15.48
CA PRO A 377 29.46 14.66 -14.98
C PRO A 377 28.01 14.58 -14.47
N TYR A 378 27.49 13.37 -14.33
CA TYR A 378 26.15 13.12 -13.79
C TYR A 378 25.96 13.63 -12.35
N GLY A 379 27.03 13.56 -11.54
CA GLY A 379 26.95 13.74 -10.09
C GLY A 379 26.22 12.57 -9.41
N THR A 380 26.34 12.45 -8.09
CA THR A 380 25.78 11.32 -7.33
C THR A 380 24.29 11.10 -7.61
N GLY A 381 23.45 12.14 -7.45
CA GLY A 381 22.01 12.01 -7.72
C GLY A 381 21.67 11.76 -9.20
N GLY A 382 22.52 12.17 -10.14
CA GLY A 382 22.34 11.90 -11.57
C GLY A 382 22.81 10.50 -12.00
N SER A 383 23.56 9.81 -11.14
CA SER A 383 24.08 8.45 -11.40
C SER A 383 23.02 7.36 -11.26
N ALA A 384 21.85 7.69 -10.69
CA ALA A 384 20.79 6.74 -10.38
C ALA A 384 20.36 5.89 -11.59
N SER A 385 20.42 4.56 -11.47
CA SER A 385 19.79 3.65 -12.42
C SER A 385 18.28 3.87 -12.47
N VAL A 386 17.65 4.01 -11.30
CA VAL A 386 16.23 4.34 -11.17
C VAL A 386 16.03 5.52 -10.23
N ARG A 387 15.29 6.53 -10.70
CA ARG A 387 14.89 7.71 -9.92
C ARG A 387 13.37 7.82 -9.83
N ILE A 388 12.85 7.96 -8.61
CA ILE A 388 11.43 8.06 -8.31
C ILE A 388 11.15 9.38 -7.59
N ASP A 389 10.59 10.33 -8.32
CA ASP A 389 10.14 11.62 -7.79
C ASP A 389 8.62 11.64 -7.51
N GLY A 390 7.85 10.73 -8.12
CA GLY A 390 6.39 10.64 -7.95
C GLY A 390 5.98 10.07 -6.58
N PRO A 391 5.03 10.70 -5.85
CA PRO A 391 4.57 10.20 -4.56
C PRO A 391 3.66 8.96 -4.72
N ASP A 392 3.44 8.25 -3.61
CA ASP A 392 2.62 7.03 -3.54
C ASP A 392 3.12 5.89 -4.47
N PHE A 393 4.42 5.91 -4.74
CA PHE A 393 5.09 4.87 -5.53
C PHE A 393 5.13 3.55 -4.76
N THR A 394 4.97 2.44 -5.46
CA THR A 394 5.23 1.12 -4.86
C THR A 394 6.12 0.26 -5.74
N ALA A 395 6.92 -0.61 -5.13
CA ALA A 395 7.68 -1.63 -5.84
C ALA A 395 7.59 -2.97 -5.11
N ALA A 396 7.44 -4.05 -5.88
CA ALA A 396 7.43 -5.39 -5.33
C ALA A 396 8.16 -6.39 -6.22
N ASN A 397 8.89 -7.32 -5.59
CA ASN A 397 9.46 -8.52 -6.22
C ASN A 397 10.37 -8.24 -7.42
N LEU A 398 11.33 -7.31 -7.28
CA LEU A 398 12.30 -6.97 -8.33
C LEU A 398 13.60 -6.41 -7.76
N THR A 399 14.61 -6.29 -8.61
CA THR A 399 15.93 -5.75 -8.29
C THR A 399 16.17 -4.40 -8.95
N PHE A 400 16.59 -3.42 -8.16
CA PHE A 400 17.24 -2.18 -8.62
C PHE A 400 18.76 -2.35 -8.47
N SER A 401 19.52 -2.12 -9.54
CA SER A 401 20.97 -2.31 -9.52
C SER A 401 21.69 -1.16 -10.20
N ASN A 402 22.81 -0.75 -9.60
CA ASN A 402 23.85 -0.04 -10.32
C ASN A 402 25.08 -0.96 -10.43
N ASP A 403 25.43 -1.34 -11.65
CA ASP A 403 26.52 -2.27 -11.93
C ASP A 403 27.80 -1.55 -12.40
N PHE A 404 28.03 -0.33 -11.91
CA PHE A 404 29.28 0.38 -12.11
C PHE A 404 30.47 -0.41 -11.55
N ASP A 405 31.41 -0.75 -12.43
CA ASP A 405 32.61 -1.52 -12.07
C ASP A 405 33.70 -0.60 -11.51
N GLU A 406 33.84 -0.52 -10.19
CA GLU A 406 34.87 0.29 -9.53
C GLU A 406 36.29 -0.16 -9.87
N ALA A 407 36.50 -1.47 -10.11
CA ALA A 407 37.81 -2.06 -10.38
C ALA A 407 38.28 -1.77 -11.80
N ALA A 408 37.36 -1.70 -12.77
CA ALA A 408 37.65 -1.25 -14.12
C ALA A 408 37.84 0.28 -14.23
N ASN A 409 37.46 1.06 -13.21
CA ASN A 409 37.42 2.53 -13.25
C ASN A 409 38.26 3.20 -12.15
N LEU A 410 39.44 2.65 -11.83
CA LEU A 410 40.31 3.16 -10.74
C LEU A 410 40.74 4.63 -10.90
N GLU A 411 40.83 5.13 -12.14
CA GLU A 411 41.19 6.53 -12.43
C GLU A 411 40.04 7.51 -12.17
N MET A 412 38.80 7.02 -12.05
CA MET A 412 37.64 7.85 -11.77
C MET A 412 37.66 8.27 -10.29
N LYS A 413 37.75 9.57 -10.03
CA LYS A 413 37.74 10.10 -8.65
C LYS A 413 36.38 9.97 -7.96
N ASN A 414 35.30 10.24 -8.69
CA ASN A 414 33.93 10.28 -8.16
C ASN A 414 33.16 9.01 -8.57
N ARG A 415 33.26 7.95 -7.76
CA ARG A 415 32.75 6.60 -8.07
C ARG A 415 31.40 6.25 -7.44
N GLN A 416 30.78 7.19 -6.73
CA GLN A 416 29.43 7.00 -6.17
C GLN A 416 28.45 6.58 -7.26
N ALA A 417 27.67 5.52 -7.06
CA ALA A 417 26.88 4.91 -8.11
C ALA A 417 25.53 4.43 -7.56
N VAL A 418 24.50 5.26 -7.74
CA VAL A 418 23.19 5.05 -7.13
C VAL A 418 22.39 4.01 -7.91
N ALA A 419 21.86 2.99 -7.23
CA ALA A 419 20.92 2.04 -7.82
C ALA A 419 19.49 2.57 -7.81
N LEU A 420 19.06 3.11 -6.66
CA LEU A 420 17.73 3.64 -6.46
C LEU A 420 17.79 5.01 -5.77
N PHE A 421 17.14 5.99 -6.38
CA PHE A 421 16.97 7.34 -5.83
C PHE A 421 15.49 7.64 -5.62
N LEU A 422 15.06 7.79 -4.37
CA LEU A 422 13.70 8.14 -3.97
C LEU A 422 13.65 9.59 -3.45
N THR A 423 12.66 10.37 -3.91
CA THR A 423 12.32 11.69 -3.34
C THR A 423 10.81 11.87 -3.09
N GLY A 424 9.95 11.12 -3.79
CA GLY A 424 8.50 11.20 -3.64
C GLY A 424 8.02 10.59 -2.32
N ASP A 425 7.23 11.33 -1.55
CA ASP A 425 6.69 10.86 -0.27
C ASP A 425 5.80 9.61 -0.42
N ARG A 426 5.75 8.80 0.64
CA ARG A 426 4.95 7.57 0.77
C ARG A 426 5.32 6.45 -0.18
N ALA A 427 6.61 6.18 -0.39
CA ALA A 427 7.02 5.03 -1.19
C ALA A 427 7.00 3.72 -0.37
N VAL A 428 6.44 2.64 -0.94
CA VAL A 428 6.42 1.30 -0.33
C VAL A 428 7.19 0.31 -1.19
N LEU A 429 8.20 -0.34 -0.63
CA LEU A 429 9.04 -1.31 -1.30
C LEU A 429 9.02 -2.64 -0.53
N ARG A 430 8.60 -3.73 -1.20
CA ARG A 430 8.43 -5.05 -0.57
C ARG A 430 9.13 -6.13 -1.36
N ASN A 431 9.93 -6.97 -0.70
CA ASN A 431 10.68 -8.01 -1.40
C ASN A 431 11.44 -7.43 -2.61
N VAL A 432 12.14 -6.32 -2.40
CA VAL A 432 12.99 -5.72 -3.44
C VAL A 432 14.46 -5.93 -3.09
N ARG A 433 15.31 -5.82 -4.11
CA ARG A 433 16.75 -5.81 -3.95
C ARG A 433 17.32 -4.48 -4.42
N CYS A 434 18.20 -3.86 -3.65
CA CYS A 434 18.98 -2.69 -4.06
C CYS A 434 20.46 -3.06 -4.06
N LEU A 435 21.07 -3.14 -5.24
CA LEU A 435 22.43 -3.65 -5.44
C LEU A 435 23.37 -2.57 -5.99
N GLY A 436 24.51 -2.39 -5.35
CA GLY A 436 25.55 -1.43 -5.74
C GLY A 436 26.76 -1.50 -4.81
N ASN A 437 27.64 -0.52 -4.90
CA ASN A 437 28.81 -0.35 -4.02
C ASN A 437 28.64 0.92 -3.17
N GLN A 438 29.35 1.99 -3.55
CA GLN A 438 29.25 3.27 -2.88
C GLN A 438 27.95 3.98 -3.29
N ASP A 439 27.19 4.46 -2.30
CA ASP A 439 25.95 5.23 -2.48
C ASP A 439 24.78 4.44 -3.15
N THR A 440 24.61 3.15 -2.86
CA THR A 440 23.58 2.29 -3.50
C THR A 440 22.14 2.86 -3.45
N LEU A 441 21.68 3.30 -2.28
CA LEU A 441 20.30 3.72 -2.03
C LEU A 441 20.24 5.15 -1.50
N LEU A 442 19.75 6.06 -2.34
CA LEU A 442 19.50 7.45 -1.98
C LEU A 442 18.04 7.65 -1.59
N VAL A 443 17.78 7.74 -0.28
CA VAL A 443 16.47 8.09 0.31
C VAL A 443 16.48 9.56 0.71
N ASP A 444 16.07 10.44 -0.22
CA ASP A 444 16.10 11.89 -0.03
C ASP A 444 14.68 12.48 0.10
N SER A 445 14.57 13.81 0.09
CA SER A 445 13.28 14.50 -0.02
C SER A 445 13.33 15.57 -1.11
N PRO A 446 12.17 16.13 -1.54
CA PRO A 446 12.15 17.11 -2.62
C PRO A 446 12.95 18.38 -2.33
N SER A 447 13.11 18.74 -1.04
CA SER A 447 13.89 19.89 -0.58
C SER A 447 14.21 19.79 0.92
N ARG A 448 15.15 20.63 1.38
CA ARG A 448 15.51 20.75 2.80
C ARG A 448 14.28 21.09 3.65
N GLY A 449 14.15 20.45 4.81
CA GLY A 449 13.03 20.67 5.74
C GLY A 449 11.69 20.04 5.31
N VAL A 450 11.60 19.46 4.10
CA VAL A 450 10.42 18.70 3.67
C VAL A 450 10.62 17.23 4.00
N GLN A 451 9.64 16.63 4.68
CA GLN A 451 9.64 15.21 4.97
C GLN A 451 9.20 14.40 3.74
N ALA A 452 9.93 13.33 3.43
CA ALA A 452 9.52 12.27 2.52
C ALA A 452 9.75 10.93 3.22
N ARG A 453 8.77 10.03 3.15
CA ARG A 453 8.75 8.78 3.93
C ARG A 453 8.80 7.56 3.03
N PHE A 454 9.62 6.59 3.42
CA PHE A 454 9.88 5.37 2.66
C PHE A 454 9.77 4.16 3.58
N PHE A 455 9.05 3.14 3.13
CA PHE A 455 8.90 1.88 3.86
C PHE A 455 9.43 0.71 3.04
N PHE A 456 10.48 0.08 3.53
CA PHE A 456 11.08 -1.13 3.00
C PHE A 456 10.72 -2.30 3.91
N SER A 457 10.21 -3.39 3.34
CA SER A 457 9.89 -4.62 4.08
C SER A 457 10.39 -5.85 3.35
N ASP A 458 10.94 -6.80 4.10
CA ASP A 458 11.40 -8.10 3.58
C ASP A 458 12.34 -7.93 2.38
N SER A 459 13.19 -6.91 2.42
CA SER A 459 14.01 -6.47 1.29
C SER A 459 15.50 -6.68 1.56
N TYR A 460 16.28 -6.69 0.50
CA TYR A 460 17.72 -6.86 0.55
C TYR A 460 18.42 -5.61 0.01
N ILE A 461 19.35 -5.04 0.78
CA ILE A 461 20.11 -3.86 0.38
C ILE A 461 21.59 -4.18 0.58
N GLU A 462 22.39 -3.99 -0.47
CA GLU A 462 23.85 -4.16 -0.39
C GLU A 462 24.64 -2.95 -0.87
N GLY A 463 25.83 -2.82 -0.32
CA GLY A 463 26.83 -1.84 -0.74
C GLY A 463 27.98 -1.79 0.25
N ASP A 464 28.83 -0.78 0.13
CA ASP A 464 30.01 -0.66 0.98
C ASP A 464 30.10 0.68 1.71
N VAL A 465 30.34 1.78 1.01
CA VAL A 465 30.49 3.12 1.57
C VAL A 465 29.17 3.88 1.43
N ASP A 466 28.63 4.36 2.54
CA ASP A 466 27.44 5.23 2.61
C ASP A 466 26.23 4.68 1.84
N PHE A 467 26.09 3.36 1.77
CA PHE A 467 25.20 2.75 0.77
C PHE A 467 23.70 2.94 1.05
N ILE A 468 23.33 3.51 2.20
CA ILE A 468 22.00 4.05 2.49
C ILE A 468 22.15 5.50 2.98
N PHE A 469 21.77 6.48 2.18
CA PHE A 469 22.06 7.90 2.46
C PHE A 469 20.96 8.85 1.98
N GLY A 470 20.99 10.10 2.46
CA GLY A 470 19.99 11.12 2.15
C GLY A 470 19.25 11.69 3.37
N ARG A 471 18.28 12.58 3.11
CA ARG A 471 17.55 13.32 4.16
C ARG A 471 16.13 12.80 4.44
N GLY A 472 15.73 11.69 3.83
CA GLY A 472 14.39 11.12 4.00
C GLY A 472 14.16 10.44 5.36
N THR A 473 12.89 10.21 5.68
CA THR A 473 12.49 9.28 6.73
C THR A 473 12.38 7.88 6.11
N ALA A 474 13.25 6.94 6.49
CA ALA A 474 13.27 5.61 5.89
C ALA A 474 13.17 4.51 6.95
N VAL A 475 12.19 3.63 6.80
CA VAL A 475 11.96 2.50 7.70
C VAL A 475 12.27 1.21 6.95
N PHE A 476 13.21 0.44 7.47
CA PHE A 476 13.59 -0.89 7.01
C PHE A 476 13.10 -1.90 8.03
N SER A 477 12.12 -2.72 7.64
CA SER A 477 11.53 -3.77 8.48
C SER A 477 11.88 -5.14 7.94
N SER A 478 12.41 -6.02 8.79
CA SER A 478 12.73 -7.41 8.40
C SER A 478 13.65 -7.49 7.16
N CYS A 479 14.53 -6.51 6.97
CA CYS A 479 15.41 -6.44 5.81
C CYS A 479 16.76 -7.13 6.09
N GLU A 480 17.39 -7.64 5.05
CA GLU A 480 18.81 -8.01 5.08
C GLU A 480 19.65 -6.86 4.54
N ILE A 481 20.60 -6.41 5.36
CA ILE A 481 21.50 -5.29 5.07
C ILE A 481 22.90 -5.88 4.92
N ARG A 482 23.38 -6.01 3.68
CA ARG A 482 24.68 -6.63 3.38
C ARG A 482 25.75 -5.59 3.12
N SER A 483 26.78 -5.56 3.95
CA SER A 483 28.00 -4.81 3.64
C SER A 483 28.94 -5.65 2.78
N LEU A 484 29.46 -5.09 1.69
CA LEU A 484 30.42 -5.75 0.81
C LEU A 484 31.86 -5.57 1.34
N ASP A 485 32.68 -6.61 1.21
CA ASP A 485 34.11 -6.53 1.51
C ASP A 485 34.86 -5.72 0.44
N ARG A 486 35.59 -4.69 0.89
CA ARG A 486 36.49 -3.87 0.06
C ARG A 486 37.94 -4.36 0.15
N GLY A 487 38.18 -5.50 0.78
CA GLY A 487 39.50 -6.07 1.04
C GLY A 487 40.26 -5.38 2.18
N SER A 488 39.57 -4.53 2.95
CA SER A 488 40.19 -3.77 4.05
C SER A 488 40.18 -4.58 5.35
N GLN A 489 41.24 -4.46 6.13
CA GLN A 489 41.32 -5.06 7.48
C GLN A 489 40.95 -4.08 8.59
N SER A 490 40.65 -2.82 8.25
CA SER A 490 40.37 -1.77 9.22
C SER A 490 39.07 -1.01 8.96
N ASN A 491 38.68 -0.84 7.70
CA ASN A 491 37.48 -0.11 7.32
C ASN A 491 36.97 -0.57 5.94
N ASN A 492 35.85 -1.30 5.92
CA ASN A 492 35.14 -1.74 4.73
C ASN A 492 33.91 -0.87 4.38
N GLY A 493 33.63 0.16 5.18
CA GLY A 493 32.64 1.17 4.84
C GLY A 493 31.59 1.42 5.92
N TYR A 494 30.46 1.95 5.48
CA TYR A 494 29.46 2.59 6.32
C TYR A 494 28.08 2.22 5.82
N VAL A 495 27.24 1.65 6.69
CA VAL A 495 25.88 1.28 6.31
C VAL A 495 25.03 2.50 5.97
N SER A 496 25.18 3.58 6.75
CA SER A 496 24.33 4.76 6.58
C SER A 496 25.07 6.09 6.62
N ALA A 497 24.57 7.05 5.84
CA ALA A 497 25.00 8.45 5.85
C ALA A 497 23.77 9.37 5.77
N GLY A 498 23.06 9.49 6.89
CA GLY A 498 21.85 10.32 6.98
C GLY A 498 22.17 11.82 7.01
N SER A 499 21.28 12.62 6.44
CA SER A 499 21.37 14.09 6.41
C SER A 499 20.05 14.79 6.78
N LEU A 500 19.27 14.14 7.65
CA LEU A 500 17.96 14.61 8.10
C LEU A 500 18.04 16.03 8.67
N ASN A 501 17.12 16.89 8.28
CA ASN A 501 17.02 18.22 8.89
C ASN A 501 16.62 18.11 10.38
N ILE A 502 17.25 18.90 11.24
CA ILE A 502 17.03 18.86 12.70
C ILE A 502 15.56 19.00 13.11
N GLN A 503 14.75 19.75 12.34
CA GLN A 503 13.32 19.98 12.61
C GLN A 503 12.45 18.74 12.36
N ILE A 504 12.96 17.73 11.64
CA ILE A 504 12.28 16.46 11.42
C ILE A 504 12.77 15.48 12.50
N LYS A 505 11.80 14.88 13.22
CA LYS A 505 12.06 13.99 14.36
C LYS A 505 12.64 12.64 13.94
N HIS A 506 12.11 12.06 12.87
CA HIS A 506 12.38 10.67 12.48
C HIS A 506 13.16 10.60 11.15
N GLY A 507 14.34 9.99 11.19
CA GLY A 507 15.21 9.72 10.05
C GLY A 507 15.14 8.26 9.67
N TYR A 508 16.20 7.50 9.96
CA TYR A 508 16.26 6.08 9.62
C TYR A 508 15.90 5.19 10.80
N LEU A 509 15.12 4.15 10.50
CA LEU A 509 14.79 3.07 11.41
C LEU A 509 15.11 1.74 10.75
N PHE A 510 16.01 0.98 11.34
CA PHE A 510 16.21 -0.44 11.04
C PHE A 510 15.56 -1.25 12.16
N ALA A 511 14.49 -1.98 11.86
CA ALA A 511 13.72 -2.74 12.84
C ALA A 511 13.63 -4.21 12.41
N GLY A 512 14.06 -5.13 13.28
CA GLY A 512 14.02 -6.56 12.94
C GLY A 512 14.94 -6.96 11.79
N CYS A 513 15.97 -6.17 11.48
CA CYS A 513 16.86 -6.38 10.34
C CYS A 513 18.00 -7.35 10.67
N ARG A 514 18.64 -7.88 9.62
CA ARG A 514 19.86 -8.69 9.71
C ARG A 514 20.99 -7.97 9.00
N PHE A 515 22.02 -7.60 9.74
CA PHE A 515 23.23 -6.98 9.19
C PHE A 515 24.26 -8.09 8.96
N VAL A 516 24.65 -8.31 7.70
CA VAL A 516 25.49 -9.43 7.26
C VAL A 516 26.65 -8.92 6.40
N SER A 517 27.75 -9.66 6.36
CA SER A 517 28.90 -9.32 5.52
C SER A 517 29.87 -10.51 5.47
N ASP A 518 30.69 -10.56 4.42
CA ASP A 518 31.91 -11.35 4.29
C ASP A 518 33.19 -10.57 4.69
N ALA A 519 33.08 -9.27 5.00
CA ALA A 519 34.18 -8.45 5.46
C ALA A 519 34.75 -8.90 6.81
N ALA A 520 36.00 -8.53 7.07
CA ALA A 520 36.68 -8.81 8.33
C ALA A 520 35.91 -8.25 9.55
N ALA A 521 36.05 -8.91 10.70
CA ALA A 521 35.38 -8.53 11.92
C ALA A 521 35.73 -7.10 12.37
N GLY A 522 34.75 -6.33 12.82
CA GLY A 522 34.92 -4.99 13.35
C GLY A 522 35.31 -3.89 12.35
N THR A 523 35.19 -4.15 11.04
CA THR A 523 35.64 -3.23 9.98
C THR A 523 34.52 -2.42 9.32
N VAL A 524 33.26 -2.64 9.66
CA VAL A 524 32.12 -1.92 9.08
C VAL A 524 31.46 -1.06 10.15
N HIS A 525 31.11 0.18 9.80
CA HIS A 525 30.44 1.11 10.69
C HIS A 525 28.92 1.15 10.36
N LEU A 526 28.08 1.35 11.39
CA LEU A 526 26.63 1.53 11.19
C LEU A 526 26.31 2.86 10.51
N GLY A 527 27.13 3.91 10.71
CA GLY A 527 26.99 5.12 9.92
C GLY A 527 27.80 6.31 10.39
N ARG A 528 27.57 7.44 9.71
CA ARG A 528 28.22 8.73 9.94
C ARG A 528 27.31 9.90 9.54
N PRO A 529 27.46 11.10 10.12
CA PRO A 529 26.54 12.21 9.89
C PRO A 529 26.88 12.95 8.59
N TRP A 530 26.07 12.81 7.56
CA TRP A 530 26.30 13.53 6.32
C TRP A 530 25.72 14.94 6.38
N HIS A 531 26.60 15.94 6.28
CA HIS A 531 26.23 17.35 6.15
C HIS A 531 26.43 17.80 4.69
N PRO A 532 25.43 17.64 3.80
CA PRO A 532 25.55 17.94 2.38
C PRO A 532 25.95 19.40 2.16
N SER A 533 27.10 19.60 1.52
CA SER A 533 27.69 20.94 1.31
C SER A 533 27.90 21.73 2.61
N GLY A 534 28.17 21.05 3.73
CA GLY A 534 28.39 21.68 5.03
C GLY A 534 27.12 22.19 5.72
N ASP A 535 25.95 21.67 5.35
CA ASP A 535 24.67 22.06 5.96
C ASP A 535 24.63 21.74 7.46
N VAL A 536 24.78 22.74 8.32
CA VAL A 536 24.80 22.58 9.78
C VAL A 536 23.46 22.12 10.37
N ASP A 537 22.35 22.31 9.65
CA ASP A 537 21.03 21.88 10.11
C ASP A 537 20.74 20.41 9.75
N ALA A 538 21.64 19.74 9.01
CA ALA A 538 21.55 18.33 8.66
C ALA A 538 22.04 17.43 9.82
N ILE A 539 21.23 17.31 10.86
CA ILE A 539 21.51 16.47 12.03
C ILE A 539 20.85 15.10 11.87
N ALA A 540 21.65 14.16 11.38
CA ALA A 540 21.23 12.78 11.10
C ALA A 540 20.55 12.12 12.32
N GLN A 541 19.53 11.31 12.06
CA GLN A 541 18.90 10.44 13.06
C GLN A 541 18.88 9.01 12.50
N VAL A 542 19.47 8.08 13.23
CA VAL A 542 19.46 6.65 12.88
C VAL A 542 19.19 5.84 14.14
N LEU A 543 18.21 4.94 14.05
CA LEU A 543 17.94 3.95 15.09
C LEU A 543 18.05 2.55 14.50
N VAL A 544 18.89 1.70 15.10
CA VAL A 544 18.91 0.26 14.83
C VAL A 544 18.32 -0.47 16.03
N ARG A 545 17.18 -1.14 15.85
CA ARG A 545 16.47 -1.81 16.93
C ARG A 545 16.04 -3.22 16.59
N ASP A 546 15.95 -4.05 17.62
CA ASP A 546 15.42 -5.42 17.55
C ASP A 546 16.09 -6.25 16.43
N SER A 547 17.35 -5.95 16.11
CA SER A 547 18.06 -6.45 14.92
C SER A 547 19.24 -7.35 15.28
N TRP A 548 19.64 -8.21 14.35
CA TRP A 548 20.84 -9.05 14.47
C TRP A 548 22.03 -8.38 13.77
N LEU A 549 23.13 -8.18 14.49
CA LEU A 549 24.36 -7.56 14.01
C LEU A 549 25.51 -8.57 13.89
N GLY A 550 26.01 -8.77 12.68
CA GLY A 550 27.14 -9.65 12.40
C GLY A 550 28.49 -9.12 12.91
N ALA A 551 29.50 -9.99 12.93
CA ALA A 551 30.81 -9.71 13.55
C ALA A 551 31.62 -8.62 12.83
N HIS A 552 31.27 -8.30 11.58
CA HIS A 552 31.87 -7.21 10.80
C HIS A 552 31.57 -5.83 11.39
N ILE A 553 30.51 -5.66 12.18
CA ILE A 553 30.17 -4.37 12.78
C ILE A 553 31.20 -3.98 13.84
N SER A 554 31.73 -2.77 13.71
CA SER A 554 32.73 -2.18 14.59
C SER A 554 32.22 -1.93 16.01
N GLY A 555 33.10 -2.07 17.00
CA GLY A 555 32.85 -1.63 18.38
C GLY A 555 32.74 -0.12 18.55
N ALA A 556 33.16 0.65 17.53
CA ALA A 556 32.90 2.07 17.36
C ALA A 556 32.11 2.27 16.04
N PRO A 557 30.80 1.93 16.02
CA PRO A 557 30.04 1.84 14.77
C PRO A 557 29.62 3.20 14.21
N TRP A 558 29.84 4.30 14.94
CA TRP A 558 29.55 5.64 14.49
C TRP A 558 30.85 6.42 14.32
N THR A 559 31.02 7.11 13.19
CA THR A 559 32.23 7.88 12.90
C THR A 559 31.92 9.30 12.46
N ASP A 560 32.90 10.18 12.62
CA ASP A 560 32.81 11.55 12.10
C ASP A 560 32.80 11.56 10.56
N MET A 561 32.28 12.65 9.99
CA MET A 561 32.31 12.87 8.56
C MET A 561 32.55 14.34 8.26
N SER A 562 33.54 14.64 7.43
CA SER A 562 33.81 16.00 6.93
C SER A 562 33.93 17.08 8.01
N GLY A 563 34.44 16.73 9.19
CA GLY A 563 34.61 17.64 10.32
C GLY A 563 33.42 17.73 11.28
N PHE A 564 32.32 17.02 11.01
CA PHE A 564 31.16 16.93 11.91
C PHE A 564 31.23 15.68 12.77
N SER A 565 31.01 15.86 14.07
CA SER A 565 31.11 14.78 15.05
C SER A 565 29.87 13.89 15.02
N TRP A 566 30.05 12.57 15.06
CA TRP A 566 28.92 11.64 15.23
C TRP A 566 28.20 11.85 16.57
N GLN A 567 28.86 12.44 17.56
CA GLN A 567 28.29 12.70 18.89
C GLN A 567 27.26 13.84 18.88
N GLU A 568 27.27 14.67 17.83
CA GLU A 568 26.27 15.72 17.61
C GLU A 568 25.05 15.19 16.83
N ALA A 569 25.14 13.96 16.29
CA ALA A 569 24.05 13.29 15.60
C ALA A 569 23.16 12.47 16.56
N ARG A 570 21.97 12.11 16.09
CA ARG A 570 20.96 11.36 16.85
C ARG A 570 21.01 9.87 16.53
N PHE A 571 22.16 9.26 16.78
CA PHE A 571 22.39 7.83 16.55
C PHE A 571 22.11 7.02 17.80
N HIS A 572 21.32 5.96 17.69
CA HIS A 572 20.96 5.10 18.82
C HIS A 572 20.78 3.64 18.39
N GLU A 573 20.90 2.76 19.38
CA GLU A 573 20.57 1.35 19.25
C GLU A 573 19.59 0.90 20.35
N LEU A 574 18.78 -0.13 20.10
CA LEU A 574 17.89 -0.71 21.11
C LEU A 574 17.67 -2.21 20.89
N ASN A 575 17.93 -3.03 21.91
CA ASN A 575 17.61 -4.46 21.89
C ASN A 575 18.19 -5.24 20.68
N ASN A 576 19.39 -4.85 20.22
CA ASN A 576 20.11 -5.57 19.17
C ASN A 576 20.84 -6.77 19.75
N ASN A 577 20.95 -7.85 18.96
CA ASN A 577 21.68 -9.07 19.31
C ASN A 577 22.72 -9.43 18.23
N GLY A 578 23.50 -10.48 18.46
CA GLY A 578 24.58 -10.90 17.57
C GLY A 578 25.98 -10.42 17.97
N PRO A 579 27.04 -10.95 17.35
CA PRO A 579 28.42 -10.66 17.74
C PRO A 579 28.82 -9.19 17.57
N GLY A 580 28.17 -8.46 16.65
CA GLY A 580 28.40 -7.04 16.42
C GLY A 580 27.65 -6.09 17.36
N SER A 581 26.82 -6.60 18.28
CA SER A 581 25.91 -5.77 19.10
C SER A 581 26.41 -5.47 20.52
N ARG A 582 27.69 -5.76 20.83
CA ARG A 582 28.27 -5.48 22.16
C ARG A 582 28.13 -4.00 22.51
N ILE A 583 27.56 -3.67 23.67
CA ILE A 583 27.42 -2.27 24.12
C ILE A 583 28.80 -1.72 24.53
N THR A 584 29.14 -0.53 24.03
CA THR A 584 30.38 0.22 24.33
C THR A 584 30.05 1.71 24.53
N PRO A 585 30.95 2.52 25.10
CA PRO A 585 30.74 3.98 25.19
C PRO A 585 30.51 4.67 23.84
N ALA A 586 30.99 4.08 22.75
CA ALA A 586 30.79 4.57 21.39
C ALA A 586 29.46 4.09 20.75
N ARG A 587 28.53 3.53 21.54
CA ARG A 587 27.27 2.92 21.09
C ARG A 587 26.10 3.41 21.95
N PRO A 588 25.66 4.66 21.78
CA PRO A 588 24.51 5.22 22.50
C PRO A 588 23.28 4.31 22.38
N GLN A 589 22.67 4.00 23.52
CA GLN A 589 21.43 3.22 23.57
C GLN A 589 20.23 4.17 23.67
N LEU A 590 19.14 3.87 22.97
CA LEU A 590 17.87 4.56 23.17
C LEU A 590 17.32 4.22 24.55
N ASP A 591 16.84 5.22 25.29
CA ASP A 591 16.09 4.99 26.52
C ASP A 591 14.85 4.12 26.23
N PRO A 592 14.71 2.93 26.85
CA PRO A 592 13.54 2.08 26.67
C PRO A 592 12.20 2.79 26.93
N ALA A 593 12.16 3.81 27.79
CA ALA A 593 10.96 4.61 28.04
C ALA A 593 10.50 5.39 26.79
N LEU A 594 11.42 5.73 25.88
CA LEU A 594 11.13 6.41 24.62
C LEU A 594 10.79 5.43 23.49
N ALA A 595 10.90 4.11 23.70
CA ALA A 595 10.75 3.12 22.62
C ALA A 595 9.38 3.18 21.90
N GLY A 596 8.34 3.66 22.59
CA GLY A 596 7.00 3.87 22.02
C GLY A 596 6.93 5.02 21.00
N GLU A 597 7.85 5.98 21.07
CA GLU A 597 7.95 7.11 20.13
C GLU A 597 8.73 6.76 18.85
N PHE A 598 9.37 5.59 18.83
CA PHE A 598 10.26 5.13 17.76
C PHE A 598 9.81 3.78 17.18
N THR A 599 8.52 3.66 16.89
CA THR A 599 7.92 2.49 16.22
C THR A 599 7.81 2.72 14.71
N LEU A 600 7.58 1.65 13.93
CA LEU A 600 7.27 1.76 12.50
C LEU A 600 6.12 2.76 12.27
N ALA A 601 5.07 2.67 13.09
CA ALA A 601 3.91 3.55 12.98
C ALA A 601 4.26 5.02 13.20
N GLU A 602 5.07 5.34 14.21
CA GLU A 602 5.44 6.74 14.49
C GLU A 602 6.31 7.37 13.40
N TYR A 603 7.23 6.59 12.81
CA TYR A 603 8.02 7.06 11.67
C TYR A 603 7.17 7.33 10.43
N LEU A 604 6.14 6.50 10.19
CA LEU A 604 5.41 6.49 8.94
C LEU A 604 4.15 7.35 8.99
N ARG A 605 3.48 7.49 10.15
CA ARG A 605 2.17 8.13 10.24
C ARG A 605 2.16 9.54 9.69
N GLY A 606 3.15 10.38 10.00
CA GLY A 606 3.10 11.82 9.69
C GLY A 606 1.78 12.47 10.13
N ALA A 607 1.43 13.61 9.52
CA ALA A 607 0.15 14.27 9.76
C ALA A 607 -1.04 13.61 9.02
N ASP A 608 -0.77 12.85 7.96
CA ASP A 608 -1.77 12.18 7.13
C ASP A 608 -2.09 10.74 7.59
N GLY A 609 -1.43 10.26 8.65
CA GLY A 609 -1.61 8.94 9.25
C GLY A 609 -1.33 7.75 8.32
N TRP A 610 -0.39 7.92 7.40
CA TRP A 610 0.06 6.87 6.50
C TRP A 610 0.58 5.64 7.27
N SER A 611 0.06 4.45 6.92
CA SER A 611 0.27 3.23 7.72
C SER A 611 0.55 1.99 6.84
N PRO A 612 1.56 2.03 5.95
CA PRO A 612 1.82 0.93 5.02
C PRO A 612 2.23 -0.36 5.73
N GLN A 613 2.76 -0.29 6.97
CA GLN A 613 3.08 -1.45 7.79
C GLN A 613 1.85 -2.31 8.17
N LEU A 614 0.63 -1.75 8.07
CA LEU A 614 -0.60 -2.49 8.29
C LEU A 614 -1.09 -3.21 7.03
N ALA A 615 -0.56 -2.90 5.84
CA ALA A 615 -0.97 -3.53 4.60
C ALA A 615 -0.65 -5.03 4.63
N GLY A 616 -1.60 -5.84 4.21
CA GLY A 616 -1.48 -7.30 4.30
C GLY A 616 -1.42 -7.82 5.73
N THR A 617 -1.74 -7.04 6.77
CA THR A 617 -2.01 -7.55 8.12
C THR A 617 -3.50 -7.82 8.30
N ARG A 618 -3.95 -8.25 9.49
CA ARG A 618 -5.39 -8.40 9.76
C ARG A 618 -6.14 -7.07 9.80
N ALA A 619 -5.46 -5.95 10.07
CA ALA A 619 -6.06 -4.62 9.99
C ALA A 619 -6.43 -4.22 8.55
N ASP A 620 -5.84 -4.90 7.55
CA ASP A 620 -6.10 -4.66 6.14
C ASP A 620 -7.34 -5.42 5.65
N SER A 621 -8.48 -4.75 5.67
CA SER A 621 -9.73 -5.27 5.13
C SER A 621 -9.74 -5.40 3.60
N THR A 622 -8.63 -5.14 2.91
CA THR A 622 -8.55 -5.16 1.43
C THR A 622 -7.66 -6.27 0.87
N ALA A 623 -6.99 -7.05 1.72
CA ALA A 623 -5.97 -8.01 1.30
C ALA A 623 -6.37 -9.49 1.34
N ALA A 624 -7.55 -9.85 1.88
CA ALA A 624 -7.87 -11.24 2.19
C ALA A 624 -7.87 -12.20 0.98
N VAL A 625 -8.09 -11.70 -0.23
CA VAL A 625 -8.21 -12.54 -1.45
C VAL A 625 -6.89 -12.64 -2.24
N SER A 626 -5.88 -11.82 -1.94
CA SER A 626 -4.58 -11.84 -2.64
C SER A 626 -3.55 -12.81 -2.03
N ARG A 627 -3.87 -13.44 -0.89
CA ARG A 627 -3.04 -14.47 -0.25
C ARG A 627 -3.34 -15.91 -0.72
N ALA A 628 -4.18 -16.07 -1.75
CA ALA A 628 -4.68 -17.36 -2.25
C ALA A 628 -4.00 -17.82 -3.55
#